data_AF-A0A2K8T9Y2-F1
#
_entry.id   AF-A0A2K8T9Y2-F1
#
_cell.length_a   1.000
_cell.length_b   1.000
_cell.length_c   1.000
_cell.angle_alpha   90.00
_cell.angle_beta   90.00
_cell.angle_gamma   90.00
#
_symmetry.space_group_name_H-M   'P 1'
#
loop_
_entity.id
_entity.type
_entity.pdbx_description
1 polymer ?
#
loop_
_entity_poly.entity_id
_entity_poly.type
_entity_poly.pdbx_seq_one_letter_code
_entity_poly.pdbx_strand_id
1 'polypeptide(L)'
;MILQDKVALVTGGTSGIGRATAIAFGAAGAKVVFSDIRGVEGEETADLIRETGAECLFVKSDVSSEADVRELVQKAISWVQLALRERDLRQTRLCL
;
A
#
# COMPACT_ATOMS: atom_id res chain seq x y z
N MET A 1 -2.36 17.15 2.68
CA MET A 1 -1.44 16.11 2.18
C MET A 1 -1.61 16.00 0.66
N ILE A 2 -0.51 15.85 -0.10
CA ILE A 2 -0.54 15.96 -1.58
C ILE A 2 -1.08 14.71 -2.30
N LEU A 3 -1.03 13.54 -1.66
CA LEU A 3 -1.52 12.27 -2.19
C LEU A 3 -2.75 11.76 -1.43
N GLN A 4 -3.48 12.66 -0.77
CA GLN A 4 -4.72 12.32 -0.10
C GLN A 4 -5.66 11.58 -1.06
N ASP A 5 -6.25 10.51 -0.55
CA ASP A 5 -7.19 9.66 -1.29
C ASP A 5 -6.62 8.91 -2.50
N LYS A 6 -5.29 8.94 -2.69
CA LYS A 6 -4.59 8.13 -3.68
C LYS A 6 -4.10 6.82 -3.08
N VAL A 7 -3.90 5.84 -3.97
CA VAL A 7 -3.24 4.58 -3.66
C VAL A 7 -1.94 4.53 -4.46
N ALA A 8 -0.83 4.22 -3.79
CA ALA A 8 0.47 4.03 -4.40
C ALA A 8 0.86 2.55 -4.34
N LEU A 9 1.30 1.98 -5.47
CA LEU A 9 1.89 0.65 -5.54
C LEU A 9 3.41 0.78 -5.71
N VAL A 10 4.19 0.20 -4.80
CA VAL A 10 5.67 0.28 -4.82
C VAL A 10 6.26 -1.13 -4.89
N THR A 11 7.02 -1.43 -5.94
CA THR A 11 7.83 -2.66 -6.01
C THR A 11 9.23 -2.42 -5.45
N GLY A 12 9.88 -3.46 -4.93
CA GLY A 12 11.16 -3.31 -4.25
C GLY A 12 11.04 -2.60 -2.89
N GLY A 13 9.85 -2.66 -2.28
CA GLY A 13 9.45 -1.79 -1.18
C GLY A 13 10.17 -2.07 0.14
N THR A 14 10.93 -3.15 0.27
CA THR A 14 11.52 -3.52 1.56
C THR A 14 12.92 -2.99 1.78
N SER A 15 13.54 -2.25 0.86
CA SER A 15 14.86 -1.67 1.12
C SER A 15 15.17 -0.43 0.28
N GLY A 16 16.24 0.28 0.65
CA GLY A 16 16.79 1.40 -0.11
C GLY A 16 15.75 2.42 -0.57
N ILE A 17 15.75 2.72 -1.87
CA ILE A 17 14.87 3.72 -2.48
C ILE A 17 13.41 3.27 -2.42
N GLY A 18 13.10 1.98 -2.61
CA GLY A 18 11.73 1.49 -2.57
C GLY A 18 11.10 1.67 -1.18
N ARG A 19 11.85 1.35 -0.12
CA ARG A 19 11.42 1.59 1.27
C ARG A 19 11.20 3.07 1.55
N ALA A 20 12.18 3.91 1.20
CA ALA A 20 12.07 5.36 1.39
C ALA A 20 10.86 5.95 0.62
N THR A 21 10.62 5.46 -0.59
CA THR A 21 9.48 5.88 -1.42
C THR A 21 8.14 5.47 -0.81
N ALA A 22 8.03 4.24 -0.32
CA ALA A 22 6.80 3.75 0.32
C ALA A 22 6.45 4.58 1.57
N ILE A 23 7.45 4.87 2.42
CA ILE A 23 7.29 5.73 3.60
C ILE A 23 6.91 7.16 3.19
N ALA A 24 7.60 7.72 2.18
CA ALA A 24 7.32 9.08 1.70
C ALA A 24 5.90 9.21 1.13
N PHE A 25 5.39 8.18 0.44
CA PHE A 25 4.00 8.16 -0.02
C PHE A 25 3.00 8.09 1.13
N GLY A 26 3.28 7.28 2.16
CA GLY A 26 2.48 7.25 3.38
C GLY A 26 2.42 8.62 4.07
N ALA A 27 3.58 9.25 4.28
CA ALA A 27 3.67 10.59 4.85
C ALA A 27 2.98 11.67 4.00
N ALA A 28 2.92 11.46 2.68
CA ALA A 28 2.20 12.32 1.75
C ALA A 28 0.68 12.08 1.71
N GLY A 29 0.15 11.15 2.53
CA GLY A 29 -1.28 10.84 2.69
C GLY A 29 -1.83 9.75 1.78
N ALA A 30 -0.96 9.03 1.07
CA ALA A 30 -1.37 7.92 0.24
C ALA A 30 -1.65 6.68 1.10
N LYS A 31 -2.57 5.86 0.61
CA LYS A 31 -2.67 4.44 0.97
C LYS A 31 -1.58 3.67 0.21
N VAL A 32 -0.80 2.82 0.86
CA VAL A 32 0.39 2.23 0.24
C VAL A 32 0.29 0.72 0.11
N VAL A 33 0.30 0.20 -1.12
CA VAL A 33 0.58 -1.21 -1.39
C VAL A 33 2.05 -1.32 -1.76
N PHE A 34 2.78 -2.25 -1.18
CA PHE A 34 4.17 -2.47 -1.57
C PHE A 34 4.54 -3.95 -1.61
N SER A 35 5.54 -4.26 -2.42
CA SER A 35 5.96 -5.64 -2.66
C SER A 35 7.46 -5.81 -2.78
N ASP A 36 7.93 -7.00 -2.43
CA ASP A 36 9.32 -7.42 -2.55
C ASP A 36 9.43 -8.95 -2.44
N ILE A 37 10.58 -9.50 -2.81
CA ILE A 37 10.92 -10.92 -2.60
C ILE A 37 11.24 -11.21 -1.12
N ARG A 38 11.69 -10.19 -0.39
CA ARG A 38 12.10 -10.28 1.02
C ARG A 38 10.90 -10.15 1.95
N GLY A 39 10.41 -11.29 2.42
CA GLY A 39 9.18 -11.34 3.24
C GLY A 39 9.34 -10.78 4.65
N VAL A 40 10.49 -10.96 5.30
CA VAL A 40 10.70 -10.59 6.71
C VAL A 40 10.80 -9.07 6.86
N GLU A 41 11.56 -8.44 5.98
CA GLU A 41 11.76 -6.98 5.90
C GLU A 41 10.50 -6.23 5.42
N GLY A 42 9.51 -6.98 4.92
CA GLY A 42 8.16 -6.50 4.60
C GLY A 42 7.48 -5.87 5.81
N GLU A 43 7.44 -6.57 6.94
CA GLU A 43 6.72 -6.09 8.12
C GLU A 43 7.42 -4.88 8.75
N GLU A 44 8.75 -4.85 8.78
CA GLU A 44 9.51 -3.69 9.24
C GLU A 44 9.14 -2.43 8.45
N THR A 45 9.00 -2.56 7.12
CA THR A 45 8.59 -1.43 6.28
C THR A 45 7.14 -1.05 6.52
N ALA A 46 6.27 -2.03 6.73
CA ALA A 46 4.86 -1.78 7.03
C ALA A 46 4.71 -0.98 8.33
N ASP A 47 5.47 -1.32 9.37
CA ASP A 47 5.47 -0.57 10.63
C ASP A 47 5.92 0.87 10.43
N LEU A 48 7.01 1.11 9.69
CA LEU A 48 7.49 2.45 9.36
C LEU A 48 6.46 3.28 8.58
N ILE A 49 5.67 2.66 7.69
CA ILE A 49 4.58 3.35 6.98
C ILE A 49 3.41 3.65 7.93
N ARG A 50 3.06 2.72 8.82
CA ARG A 50 1.98 2.92 9.81
C ARG A 50 2.34 4.03 10.80
N GLU A 51 3.61 4.21 11.15
CA GLU A 51 4.10 5.35 11.94
C GLU A 51 3.81 6.71 11.29
N THR A 52 3.69 6.79 9.96
CA THR A 52 3.28 8.02 9.27
C THR A 52 1.77 8.27 9.36
N GLY A 53 1.00 7.36 9.97
CA GLY A 53 -0.47 7.38 10.02
C GLY A 53 -1.14 6.86 8.74
N ALA A 54 -0.37 6.28 7.81
CA ALA A 54 -0.90 5.73 6.57
C ALA A 54 -1.30 4.25 6.72
N GLU A 55 -2.31 3.85 5.95
CA GLU A 55 -2.65 2.43 5.79
C GLU A 55 -1.76 1.79 4.73
N CYS A 56 -1.32 0.55 4.96
CA CYS A 56 -0.53 -0.17 3.99
C CYS A 56 -0.84 -1.67 3.88
N LEU A 57 -0.50 -2.25 2.73
CA LEU A 57 -0.54 -3.68 2.44
C LEU A 57 0.81 -4.14 1.88
N PHE A 58 1.45 -5.08 2.55
CA PHE A 58 2.60 -5.79 2.02
C PHE A 58 2.16 -7.03 1.24
N VAL A 59 2.74 -7.25 0.07
CA VAL A 59 2.56 -8.46 -0.73
C VAL A 59 3.93 -9.00 -1.11
N LYS A 60 4.29 -10.18 -0.62
CA LYS A 60 5.50 -10.86 -1.10
C LYS A 60 5.29 -11.25 -2.58
N SER A 61 6.19 -10.82 -3.45
CA SER A 61 6.13 -11.10 -4.89
C SER A 61 7.50 -11.04 -5.55
N ASP A 62 7.79 -11.96 -6.46
CA ASP A 62 8.92 -11.84 -7.38
C ASP A 62 8.49 -11.15 -8.68
N VAL A 63 8.98 -9.94 -8.93
CA VAL A 63 8.63 -9.17 -10.14
C VAL A 63 9.16 -9.78 -11.43
N SER A 64 10.05 -10.77 -11.36
CA SER A 64 10.48 -11.56 -12.53
C SER A 64 9.47 -12.64 -12.94
N SER A 65 8.51 -12.98 -12.06
CA SER A 65 7.42 -13.92 -12.31
C SER A 65 6.15 -13.19 -12.76
N GLU A 66 5.68 -13.45 -13.99
CA GLU A 66 4.42 -12.87 -14.47
C GLU A 66 3.23 -13.25 -13.57
N ALA A 67 3.23 -14.48 -13.04
CA ALA A 67 2.19 -14.96 -12.14
C ALA A 67 2.14 -14.14 -10.84
N ASP A 68 3.30 -13.89 -10.24
CA ASP A 68 3.43 -13.08 -9.02
C ASP A 68 3.01 -11.63 -9.26
N VAL A 69 3.40 -11.05 -10.40
CA VAL A 69 2.99 -9.69 -10.77
C VAL A 69 1.47 -9.60 -10.96
N ARG A 70 0.86 -10.61 -11.59
CA ARG A 70 -0.59 -10.68 -11.77
C ARG A 70 -1.31 -10.77 -10.42
N GLU A 71 -0.81 -11.60 -9.51
CA GLU A 71 -1.36 -11.74 -8.16
C GLU A 71 -1.20 -10.45 -7.34
N LEU A 72 -0.03 -9.79 -7.42
CA LEU A 72 0.25 -8.51 -6.78
C LEU A 72 -0.77 -7.45 -7.20
N VAL A 73 -0.98 -7.29 -8.50
CA VAL A 73 -1.93 -6.31 -9.05
C VAL A 73 -3.36 -6.64 -8.63
N GLN A 74 -3.76 -7.91 -8.65
CA GLN A 74 -5.09 -8.32 -8.19
C GLN A 74 -5.31 -8.00 -6.71
N LYS A 75 -4.33 -8.28 -5.84
CA LYS A 75 -4.38 -7.92 -4.42
C LYS A 75 -4.46 -6.41 -4.22
N ALA A 76 -3.67 -5.64 -4.98
CA ALA A 76 -3.72 -4.19 -4.93
C ALA A 76 -5.12 -3.66 -5.30
N ILE A 77 -5.70 -4.13 -6.41
CA ILE A 77 -7.05 -3.74 -6.85
C ILE A 77 -8.10 -4.11 -5.79
N SER A 78 -8.06 -5.34 -5.28
CA SER A 78 -8.99 -5.81 -4.24
C SER A 78 -8.91 -4.93 -2.99
N TRP A 79 -7.70 -4.58 -2.56
CA TRP A 79 -7.48 -3.72 -1.41
C TRP A 79 -8.02 -2.30 -1.64
N VAL A 80 -7.80 -1.72 -2.82
CA VAL A 80 -8.40 -0.42 -3.19
C VAL A 80 -9.93 -0.48 -3.14
N GLN A 81 -10.53 -1.55 -3.68
CA GLN A 81 -11.99 -1.70 -3.69
C GLN A 81 -12.57 -1.79 -2.27
N LEU A 82 -11.91 -2.51 -1.36
CA LEU A 82 -12.28 -2.57 0.06
C LEU A 82 -12.17 -1.19 0.72
N ALA A 83 -11.04 -0.50 0.50
CA ALA A 83 -10.81 0.84 1.02
C ALA A 83 -11.84 1.86 0.53
N LEU A 84 -12.31 1.75 -0.72
CA LEU A 84 -13.34 2.63 -1.29
C LEU A 84 -14.74 2.33 -0.72
N ARG A 85 -15.10 1.07 -0.52
CA ARG A 85 -16.39 0.69 0.10
C ARG A 85 -16.52 1.25 1.52
N GLU A 86 -15.46 1.21 2.30
CA GLU A 86 -15.48 1.78 3.66
C GLU A 86 -15.64 3.31 3.66
N ARG A 87 -15.10 4.01 2.67
CA ARG A 87 -15.29 5.47 2.53
C ARG A 87 -16.74 5.82 2.22
N ASP A 88 -17.37 5.08 1.31
CA ASP A 88 -18.77 5.29 0.92
C ASP A 88 -19.74 5.12 2.12
N LEU A 89 -19.45 4.12 2.97
CA LEU A 89 -20.21 3.89 4.21
C LEU A 89 -20.01 4.97 5.27
N ARG A 90 -18.81 5.54 5.40
CA ARG A 90 -18.56 6.67 6.32
C ARG A 90 -19.23 7.96 5.83
N GLN A 91 -19.27 8.19 4.53
CA GLN A 91 -19.89 9.38 3.95
C GLN A 91 -21.42 9.35 4.07
N THR A 92 -22.04 8.19 3.87
CA THR A 92 -23.48 8.00 4.07
C THR A 92 -23.92 8.20 5.53
N ARG A 93 -23.06 7.93 6.53
CA ARG A 93 -23.34 8.16 7.96
C ARG A 93 -23.18 9.61 8.43
N LEU A 94 -22.55 10.48 7.65
CA LEU A 94 -22.35 11.90 7.98
C LEU A 94 -23.47 12.80 7.43
N CYS A 95 -24.31 12.28 6.53
CA CYS A 95 -25.46 12.98 5.94
C CYS A 95 -26.82 12.67 6.61
N LEU A 96 -26.84 11.91 7.70
CA LEU A 96 -28.01 11.64 8.54
C LEU A 96 -27.77 12.21 9.94
#